data_AF-A0A0R2MXH3-F1
#
_entry.id   AF-A0A0R2MXH3-F1
#
_cell.length_a   1.000
_cell.length_b   1.000
_cell.length_c   1.000
_cell.angle_alpha   90.00
_cell.angle_beta   90.00
_cell.angle_gamma   90.00
#
_symmetry.space_group_name_H-M   'P 1'
#
loop_
_entity.id
_entity.type
_entity.pdbx_description
1 polymer ?
#
loop_
_entity_poly.entity_id
_entity_poly.type
_entity_poly.pdbx_seq_one_letter_code
_entity_poly.pdbx_strand_id
1 'polypeptide(L)'
;MTLVGGVGMSLQKVRCFTKFYLHQTFLNRINLVFTLLFPIIWTLYQGLSHRSQSFSPERLITAIVPLVAYIIAATALDGVTLATIATRDDGFLKSYFFVSGSRWPMFSANVLVQTVLVVLENIIYTLFSMALYQTFSLRLLLAVILLTIVAFPLISLFFNWILLLPFQQNSLSALGTSLLIGLLMLYGIDSSNPLLSMLIALNPYQFIANTLRILLGDISLQRSAVELIIIAIYAIIGVISYQHFNLQNRGRA
;
A
#
# COMPACT_ATOMS: atom_id res chain seq x y z
N MET A 1 -17.31 -18.90 28.89
CA MET A 1 -16.35 -17.94 29.49
C MET A 1 -14.97 -18.05 28.80
N THR A 2 -14.93 -18.03 27.46
CA THR A 2 -13.78 -18.49 26.65
C THR A 2 -13.44 -17.57 25.45
N LEU A 3 -14.08 -16.41 25.33
CA LEU A 3 -13.78 -15.45 24.24
C LEU A 3 -12.62 -14.49 24.60
N VAL A 4 -12.44 -14.18 25.88
CA VAL A 4 -11.38 -13.24 26.34
C VAL A 4 -9.97 -13.86 26.21
N GLY A 5 -9.84 -15.18 26.41
CA GLY A 5 -8.56 -15.89 26.26
C GLY A 5 -8.08 -16.00 24.81
N GLY A 6 -9.00 -16.14 23.84
CA GLY A 6 -8.66 -16.27 22.43
C GLY A 6 -8.14 -14.96 21.80
N VAL A 7 -8.76 -13.83 22.13
CA VAL A 7 -8.33 -12.50 21.66
C VAL A 7 -6.98 -12.13 22.27
N GLY A 8 -6.78 -12.37 23.57
CA GLY A 8 -5.51 -12.11 24.25
C GLY A 8 -4.33 -12.91 23.66
N MET A 9 -4.55 -14.19 23.34
CA MET A 9 -3.53 -15.04 22.72
C MET A 9 -3.26 -14.63 21.26
N SER A 10 -4.26 -14.18 20.51
CA SER A 10 -4.07 -13.61 19.16
C SER A 10 -3.24 -12.34 19.19
N LEU A 11 -3.51 -11.43 20.13
CA LEU A 11 -2.78 -10.16 20.28
C LEU A 11 -1.30 -10.39 20.66
N GLN A 12 -1.03 -11.37 21.53
CA GLN A 12 0.34 -11.76 21.87
C GLN A 12 1.09 -12.30 20.64
N LYS A 13 0.44 -13.14 19.82
CA LYS A 13 1.02 -13.65 18.57
C LYS A 13 1.35 -12.51 17.62
N VAL A 14 0.42 -11.58 17.39
CA VAL A 14 0.65 -10.38 16.58
C VAL A 14 1.85 -9.61 17.10
N ARG A 15 1.93 -9.34 18.41
CA ARG A 15 3.06 -8.61 19.01
C ARG A 15 4.41 -9.29 18.78
N CYS A 16 4.48 -10.62 18.88
CA CYS A 16 5.71 -11.37 18.60
C CYS A 16 6.10 -11.26 17.12
N PHE A 17 5.15 -11.44 16.20
CA PHE A 17 5.40 -11.26 14.77
C PHE A 17 5.75 -9.81 14.41
N THR A 18 5.18 -8.81 15.09
CA THR A 18 5.53 -7.40 14.89
C THR A 18 7.00 -7.15 15.21
N LYS A 19 7.54 -7.74 16.30
CA LYS A 19 8.98 -7.62 16.61
C LYS A 19 9.85 -8.28 15.52
N PHE A 20 9.43 -9.44 15.03
CA PHE A 20 10.12 -10.14 13.93
C PHE A 20 10.14 -9.28 12.65
N TYR A 21 8.98 -8.79 12.22
CA TYR A 21 8.86 -7.97 11.03
C TYR A 21 9.58 -6.61 11.15
N LEU A 22 9.55 -5.97 12.32
CA LEU A 22 10.36 -4.78 12.56
C LEU A 22 11.83 -5.07 12.31
N HIS A 23 12.36 -6.15 12.89
CA HIS A 23 13.76 -6.52 12.69
C HIS A 23 14.06 -6.80 11.21
N GLN A 24 13.20 -7.56 10.53
CA GLN A 24 13.36 -7.86 9.10
C GLN A 24 13.36 -6.59 8.24
N THR A 25 12.46 -5.65 8.49
CA THR A 25 12.41 -4.40 7.71
C THR A 25 13.63 -3.51 7.97
N PHE A 26 14.14 -3.46 9.20
CA PHE A 26 15.38 -2.74 9.50
C PHE A 26 16.63 -3.36 8.86
N LEU A 27 16.60 -4.63 8.49
CA LEU A 27 17.65 -5.26 7.68
C LEU A 27 17.50 -4.88 6.20
N ASN A 28 16.27 -4.75 5.70
CA ASN A 28 15.99 -4.36 4.31
C ASN A 28 15.92 -2.84 4.11
N ARG A 29 16.94 -2.11 4.59
CA ARG A 29 17.00 -0.63 4.50
C ARG A 29 17.02 -0.11 3.06
N ILE A 30 17.56 -0.92 2.16
CA ILE A 30 17.70 -0.58 0.75
C ILE A 30 16.33 -0.33 0.13
N ASN A 31 15.36 -1.21 0.39
CA ASN A 31 14.01 -1.07 -0.17
C ASN A 31 13.34 0.23 0.34
N LEU A 32 13.38 0.47 1.65
CA LEU A 32 12.84 1.69 2.29
C LEU A 32 13.44 2.97 1.68
N VAL A 33 14.75 2.99 1.45
CA VAL A 33 15.41 4.14 0.82
C VAL A 33 14.93 4.32 -0.62
N PHE A 34 14.82 3.26 -1.41
CA PHE A 34 14.41 3.35 -2.82
C PHE A 34 12.94 3.77 -3.00
N THR A 35 12.03 3.30 -2.14
CA THR A 35 10.61 3.68 -2.19
C THR A 35 10.40 5.18 -1.99
N LEU A 36 11.23 5.83 -1.17
CA LEU A 36 11.17 7.27 -0.93
C LEU A 36 12.03 8.08 -1.91
N LEU A 37 13.18 7.55 -2.31
CA LEU A 37 14.16 8.25 -3.15
C LEU A 37 13.61 8.54 -4.55
N PHE A 38 12.88 7.60 -5.16
CA PHE A 38 12.27 7.83 -6.47
C PHE A 38 11.28 9.01 -6.49
N PRO A 39 10.26 9.07 -5.59
CA PRO A 39 9.39 10.22 -5.45
C PRO A 39 10.12 11.55 -5.24
N ILE A 40 11.14 11.56 -4.38
CA ILE A 40 11.91 12.78 -4.10
C ILE A 40 12.63 13.27 -5.35
N ILE A 41 13.33 12.38 -6.07
CA ILE A 41 14.05 12.75 -7.29
C ILE A 41 13.09 13.24 -8.37
N TRP A 42 11.97 12.57 -8.56
CA TRP A 42 10.97 12.97 -9.54
C TRP A 42 10.38 14.36 -9.21
N THR A 43 10.01 14.59 -7.96
CA THR A 43 9.48 15.89 -7.50
C THR A 43 10.53 16.98 -7.60
N LEU A 44 11.81 16.69 -7.32
CA LEU A 44 12.91 17.62 -7.54
C LEU A 44 13.04 18.02 -9.01
N TYR A 45 13.05 17.04 -9.91
CA TYR A 45 13.14 17.29 -11.35
C TYR A 45 12.00 18.20 -11.83
N GLN A 46 10.77 17.94 -11.38
CA GLN A 46 9.60 18.74 -11.74
C GLN A 46 9.62 20.13 -11.08
N GLY A 47 10.03 20.23 -9.82
CA GLY A 47 10.10 21.48 -9.06
C GLY A 47 11.18 22.44 -9.54
N LEU A 48 12.33 21.92 -9.98
CA LEU A 48 13.40 22.74 -10.58
C LEU A 48 12.93 23.45 -11.85
N SER A 49 12.03 22.83 -12.61
CA SER A 49 11.45 23.40 -13.83
C SER A 49 10.42 24.51 -13.56
N HIS A 50 9.93 24.64 -12.33
CA HIS A 50 8.85 25.57 -11.93
C HIS A 50 9.26 26.50 -10.77
N ARG A 51 10.57 26.68 -10.56
CA ARG A 51 11.18 27.26 -9.35
C ARG A 51 10.76 28.71 -9.02
N SER A 52 10.14 29.43 -9.95
CA SER A 52 9.70 30.81 -9.78
C SER A 52 8.20 30.98 -9.53
N GLN A 53 7.42 29.89 -9.47
CA GLN A 53 5.98 29.95 -9.27
C GLN A 53 5.57 29.26 -7.97
N SER A 54 4.99 30.01 -7.03
CA SER A 54 4.32 29.42 -5.87
C SER A 54 3.12 28.60 -6.35
N PHE A 55 3.03 27.34 -5.93
CA PHE A 55 1.91 26.49 -6.32
C PHE A 55 0.68 26.84 -5.50
N SER A 56 -0.50 26.90 -6.15
CA SER A 56 -1.75 26.87 -5.38
C SER A 56 -1.87 25.52 -4.65
N PRO A 57 -2.59 25.45 -3.52
CA PRO A 57 -2.80 24.19 -2.80
C PRO A 57 -3.34 23.05 -3.67
N GLU A 58 -4.21 23.35 -4.64
CA GLU A 58 -4.81 22.40 -5.57
C GLU A 58 -3.78 21.85 -6.57
N ARG A 59 -2.89 22.73 -7.06
CA ARG A 59 -1.76 22.31 -7.92
C ARG A 59 -0.79 21.44 -7.15
N LEU A 60 -0.50 21.76 -5.89
CA LEU A 60 0.33 20.92 -5.03
C LEU A 60 -0.29 19.53 -4.86
N ILE A 61 -1.59 19.44 -4.54
CA ILE A 61 -2.30 18.16 -4.41
C ILE A 61 -2.14 17.34 -5.69
N THR A 62 -2.41 17.95 -6.84
CA THR A 62 -2.35 17.26 -8.14
C THR A 62 -0.93 16.76 -8.45
N ALA A 63 0.11 17.51 -8.04
CA ALA A 63 1.50 17.13 -8.24
C ALA A 63 1.95 15.98 -7.31
N ILE A 64 1.51 15.97 -6.06
CA ILE A 64 2.01 14.98 -5.08
C ILE A 64 1.23 13.67 -5.07
N VAL A 65 -0.06 13.69 -5.40
CA VAL A 65 -0.96 12.52 -5.32
C VAL A 65 -0.41 11.27 -6.01
N PRO A 66 0.11 11.34 -7.26
CA PRO A 66 0.60 10.13 -7.95
C PRO A 66 1.77 9.48 -7.21
N LEU A 67 2.60 10.29 -6.56
CA LEU A 67 3.77 9.82 -5.82
C LEU A 67 3.45 9.35 -4.41
N VAL A 68 2.50 9.99 -3.72
CA VAL A 68 1.90 9.44 -2.49
C VAL A 68 1.28 8.07 -2.79
N ALA A 69 0.58 7.96 -3.92
CA ALA A 69 -0.01 6.70 -4.36
C ALA A 69 1.05 5.63 -4.67
N TYR A 70 2.14 6.03 -5.34
CA TYR A 70 3.29 5.15 -5.58
C TYR A 70 3.87 4.61 -4.27
N ILE A 71 4.15 5.46 -3.29
CA ILE A 71 4.71 5.06 -1.99
C ILE A 71 3.80 4.01 -1.33
N ILE A 72 2.49 4.27 -1.27
CA ILE A 72 1.52 3.34 -0.67
C ILE A 72 1.48 2.01 -1.43
N ALA A 73 1.36 2.05 -2.76
CA ALA A 73 1.23 0.85 -3.58
C ALA A 73 2.52 0.02 -3.60
N ALA A 74 3.68 0.67 -3.72
CA ALA A 74 4.99 0.01 -3.70
C ALA A 74 5.23 -0.67 -2.34
N THR A 75 5.01 0.04 -1.23
CA THR A 75 5.20 -0.56 0.11
C THR A 75 4.19 -1.68 0.38
N ALA A 76 2.96 -1.59 -0.14
CA ALA A 76 1.98 -2.66 -0.02
C ALA A 76 2.40 -3.91 -0.81
N LEU A 77 2.89 -3.73 -2.03
CA LEU A 77 3.33 -4.82 -2.88
C LEU A 77 4.61 -5.46 -2.35
N ASP A 78 5.67 -4.67 -2.14
CA ASP A 78 7.00 -5.18 -1.80
C ASP A 78 7.10 -5.52 -0.31
N GLY A 79 6.63 -4.61 0.55
CA GLY A 79 6.72 -4.73 2.00
C GLY A 79 5.76 -5.75 2.61
N VAL A 80 4.60 -5.99 1.97
CA VAL A 80 3.61 -6.96 2.46
C VAL A 80 3.56 -8.19 1.58
N THR A 81 3.14 -8.06 0.32
CA THR A 81 2.84 -9.21 -0.52
C THR A 81 4.10 -10.00 -0.90
N LEU A 82 5.12 -9.36 -1.51
CA LEU A 82 6.35 -10.04 -1.90
C LEU A 82 7.16 -10.52 -0.69
N ALA A 83 7.18 -9.78 0.41
CA ALA A 83 7.75 -10.24 1.67
C ALA A 83 7.06 -11.52 2.18
N THR A 84 5.74 -11.62 2.06
CA THR A 84 5.00 -12.84 2.40
C THR A 84 5.37 -14.00 1.46
N ILE A 85 5.57 -13.73 0.16
CA ILE A 85 6.05 -14.73 -0.80
C ILE A 85 7.47 -15.19 -0.46
N ALA A 86 8.37 -14.29 -0.08
CA ALA A 86 9.71 -14.63 0.39
C ALA A 86 9.64 -15.64 1.56
N THR A 87 8.84 -15.33 2.58
CA THR A 87 8.66 -16.22 3.74
C THR A 87 8.00 -17.56 3.39
N ARG A 88 7.20 -17.61 2.32
CA ARG A 88 6.62 -18.85 1.77
C ARG A 88 7.69 -19.67 1.06
N ASP A 89 8.51 -19.02 0.24
CA ASP A 89 9.55 -19.66 -0.56
C ASP A 89 10.67 -20.24 0.34
N ASP A 90 11.00 -19.54 1.43
CA ASP A 90 11.93 -20.02 2.46
C ASP A 90 11.36 -21.13 3.36
N GLY A 91 10.06 -21.46 3.22
CA GLY A 91 9.37 -22.46 4.04
C GLY A 91 8.99 -22.02 5.46
N PHE A 92 9.42 -20.83 5.90
CA PHE A 92 9.10 -20.28 7.22
C PHE A 92 7.60 -20.11 7.46
N LEU A 93 6.84 -19.76 6.42
CA LEU A 93 5.39 -19.58 6.51
C LEU A 93 4.67 -20.84 7.03
N LYS A 94 5.14 -22.04 6.64
CA LYS A 94 4.58 -23.32 7.12
C LYS A 94 4.89 -23.54 8.60
N SER A 95 6.12 -23.25 9.01
CA SER A 95 6.56 -23.32 10.42
C SER A 95 5.76 -22.34 11.28
N TYR A 96 5.53 -21.12 10.80
CA TYR A 96 4.71 -20.14 11.48
C TYR A 96 3.27 -20.57 11.60
N PHE A 97 2.67 -21.09 10.53
CA PHE A 97 1.32 -21.62 10.56
C PHE A 97 1.16 -22.76 11.58
N PHE A 98 2.15 -23.65 11.69
CA PHE A 98 2.14 -24.75 12.65
C PHE A 98 2.15 -24.25 14.10
N VAL A 99 2.93 -23.20 14.39
CA VAL A 99 3.04 -22.61 15.74
C VAL A 99 1.83 -21.72 16.09
N SER A 100 1.35 -20.93 15.12
CA SER A 100 0.30 -19.94 15.37
C SER A 100 -1.11 -20.53 15.27
N GLY A 101 -1.30 -21.62 14.52
CA GLY A 101 -2.61 -22.19 14.17
C GLY A 101 -3.44 -21.32 13.21
N SER A 102 -2.90 -20.18 12.77
CA SER A 102 -3.60 -19.24 11.88
C SER A 102 -2.60 -18.35 11.14
N ARG A 103 -2.90 -18.02 9.87
CA ARG A 103 -2.05 -17.17 9.02
C ARG A 103 -2.24 -15.68 9.31
N TRP A 104 -3.43 -15.29 9.78
CA TRP A 104 -3.82 -13.90 9.99
C TRP A 104 -2.91 -13.09 10.93
N PRO A 105 -2.46 -13.62 12.09
CA PRO A 105 -1.57 -12.86 12.98
C PRO A 105 -0.27 -12.42 12.31
N MET A 106 0.25 -13.21 11.36
CA MET A 106 1.46 -12.88 10.61
C MET A 106 1.20 -11.77 9.61
N PHE A 107 0.13 -11.87 8.81
CA PHE A 107 -0.25 -10.82 7.87
C PHE A 107 -0.56 -9.49 8.57
N SER A 108 -1.38 -9.53 9.63
CA SER A 108 -1.73 -8.32 10.40
C SER A 108 -0.51 -7.68 11.06
N ALA A 109 0.44 -8.48 11.57
CA ALA A 109 1.68 -7.96 12.11
C ALA A 109 2.55 -7.28 11.04
N ASN A 110 2.68 -7.90 9.85
CA ASN A 110 3.43 -7.31 8.75
C ASN A 110 2.79 -5.99 8.29
N VAL A 111 1.49 -6.00 8.00
CA VAL A 111 0.73 -4.80 7.62
C VAL A 111 0.90 -3.71 8.67
N LEU A 112 0.80 -4.02 9.98
CA LEU A 112 0.97 -3.03 11.03
C LEU A 112 2.37 -2.38 11.01
N VAL A 113 3.43 -3.17 10.85
CA VAL A 113 4.80 -2.66 10.76
C VAL A 113 4.96 -1.77 9.54
N GLN A 114 4.49 -2.23 8.38
CA GLN A 114 4.61 -1.49 7.14
C GLN A 114 3.74 -0.22 7.14
N THR A 115 2.59 -0.22 7.81
CA THR A 115 1.76 0.99 7.99
C THR A 115 2.54 2.10 8.68
N VAL A 116 3.31 1.78 9.73
CA VAL A 116 4.11 2.80 10.42
C VAL A 116 5.16 3.38 9.48
N LEU A 117 5.81 2.54 8.69
CA LEU A 117 6.87 2.97 7.77
C LEU A 117 6.32 3.81 6.63
N VAL A 118 5.27 3.36 5.95
CA VAL A 118 4.66 4.09 4.83
C VAL A 118 4.05 5.42 5.30
N VAL A 119 3.55 5.51 6.54
CA VAL A 119 3.14 6.79 7.13
C VAL A 119 4.33 7.73 7.28
N LEU A 120 5.47 7.24 7.79
CA LEU A 120 6.68 8.05 7.90
C LEU A 120 7.22 8.49 6.53
N GLU A 121 7.25 7.59 5.55
CA GLU A 121 7.66 7.89 4.17
C GLU A 121 6.77 8.98 3.56
N ASN A 122 5.45 8.84 3.67
CA ASN A 122 4.52 9.85 3.15
C ASN A 122 4.60 11.19 3.90
N ILE A 123 4.85 11.19 5.21
CA ILE A 123 5.10 12.43 5.97
C ILE A 123 6.35 13.13 5.42
N ILE A 124 7.46 12.40 5.31
CA ILE A 124 8.73 12.96 4.82
C ILE A 124 8.56 13.50 3.41
N TYR A 125 7.97 12.71 2.51
CA TYR A 125 7.72 13.11 1.12
C TYR A 125 6.80 14.33 1.00
N THR A 126 5.73 14.37 1.79
CA THR A 126 4.76 15.49 1.76
C THR A 126 5.40 16.77 2.28
N LEU A 127 6.12 16.72 3.41
CA LEU A 127 6.85 17.86 3.96
C LEU A 127 7.92 18.37 2.99
N PHE A 128 8.66 17.44 2.37
CA PHE A 128 9.64 17.75 1.34
C PHE A 128 9.00 18.50 0.16
N SER A 129 7.87 18.01 -0.34
CA SER A 129 7.14 18.62 -1.45
C SER A 129 6.60 20.01 -1.09
N MET A 130 6.04 20.18 0.11
CA MET A 130 5.59 21.47 0.62
C MET A 130 6.72 22.49 0.70
N ALA A 131 7.91 22.05 1.16
CA ALA A 131 9.09 22.90 1.23
C ALA A 131 9.61 23.28 -0.17
N LEU A 132 9.64 22.33 -1.11
CA LEU A 132 10.11 22.58 -2.48
C LEU A 132 9.21 23.56 -3.24
N TYR A 133 7.89 23.41 -3.13
CA TYR A 133 6.90 24.26 -3.82
C TYR A 133 6.49 25.50 -3.02
N GLN A 134 7.07 25.70 -1.83
CA GLN A 134 6.81 26.84 -0.93
C GLN A 134 5.34 26.99 -0.51
N THR A 135 4.61 25.88 -0.40
CA THR A 135 3.18 25.86 -0.07
C THR A 135 2.93 24.92 1.09
N PHE A 136 2.78 25.47 2.31
CA PHE A 136 2.49 24.68 3.51
C PHE A 136 0.99 24.51 3.72
N SER A 137 0.54 23.28 3.98
CA SER A 137 -0.86 22.98 4.31
C SER A 137 -0.95 21.86 5.33
N LEU A 138 -1.25 22.22 6.59
CA LEU A 138 -1.47 21.24 7.66
C LEU A 138 -2.65 20.31 7.33
N ARG A 139 -3.69 20.85 6.69
CA ARG A 139 -4.86 20.07 6.24
C ARG A 139 -4.45 18.96 5.27
N LEU A 140 -3.57 19.26 4.32
CA LEU A 140 -3.07 18.27 3.36
C LEU A 140 -2.21 17.21 4.07
N LEU A 141 -1.32 17.62 4.98
CA LEU A 141 -0.49 16.68 5.73
C LEU A 141 -1.33 15.69 6.54
N LEU A 142 -2.31 16.17 7.30
CA LEU A 142 -3.21 15.33 8.08
C LEU A 142 -4.06 14.42 7.18
N ALA A 143 -4.53 14.94 6.03
CA ALA A 143 -5.29 14.15 5.06
C ALA A 143 -4.44 13.01 4.48
N VAL A 144 -3.15 13.26 4.15
CA VAL A 144 -2.23 12.23 3.66
C VAL A 144 -1.93 11.18 4.73
N ILE A 145 -1.75 11.58 6.00
CA ILE A 145 -1.56 10.64 7.11
C ILE A 145 -2.79 9.73 7.25
N LEU A 146 -3.98 10.32 7.30
CA LEU A 146 -5.24 9.56 7.45
C LEU A 146 -5.49 8.66 6.23
N LEU A 147 -5.28 9.18 5.01
CA LEU A 147 -5.32 8.43 3.77
C LEU A 147 -4.42 7.21 3.85
N THR A 148 -3.18 7.39 4.29
CA THR A 148 -2.20 6.31 4.38
C THR A 148 -2.66 5.23 5.36
N ILE A 149 -3.12 5.63 6.56
CA ILE A 149 -3.61 4.69 7.58
C ILE A 149 -4.79 3.86 7.09
N VAL A 150 -5.69 4.44 6.29
CA VAL A 150 -6.91 3.77 5.79
C VAL A 150 -6.65 2.97 4.52
N ALA A 151 -6.00 3.58 3.52
CA ALA A 151 -5.82 3.00 2.20
C ALA A 151 -4.75 1.90 2.20
N PHE A 152 -3.66 2.04 2.96
CA PHE A 152 -2.55 1.09 2.93
C PHE A 152 -2.97 -0.34 3.31
N PRO A 153 -3.70 -0.58 4.42
CA PRO A 153 -4.16 -1.93 4.76
C PRO A 153 -5.07 -2.54 3.68
N LEU A 154 -5.93 -1.73 3.06
CA LEU A 154 -6.86 -2.18 2.02
C LEU A 154 -6.13 -2.57 0.73
N ILE A 155 -5.15 -1.78 0.31
CA ILE A 155 -4.34 -2.06 -0.87
C ILE A 155 -3.42 -3.26 -0.64
N SER A 156 -2.83 -3.35 0.56
CA SER A 156 -2.04 -4.53 0.97
C SER A 156 -2.88 -5.80 0.95
N LEU A 157 -4.13 -5.72 1.38
CA LEU A 157 -5.09 -6.81 1.31
C LEU A 157 -5.40 -7.14 -0.16
N PHE A 158 -5.70 -6.14 -1.00
CA PHE A 158 -5.96 -6.34 -2.43
C PHE A 158 -4.81 -7.07 -3.12
N PHE A 159 -3.56 -6.63 -2.99
CA PHE A 159 -2.41 -7.25 -3.65
C PHE A 159 -2.14 -8.71 -3.26
N ASN A 160 -2.77 -9.23 -2.21
CA ASN A 160 -2.68 -10.66 -1.88
C ASN A 160 -3.17 -11.59 -2.99
N TRP A 161 -3.92 -11.11 -4.00
CA TRP A 161 -4.23 -11.91 -5.19
C TRP A 161 -2.98 -12.49 -5.88
N ILE A 162 -1.84 -11.78 -5.79
CA ILE A 162 -0.55 -12.22 -6.33
C ILE A 162 -0.03 -13.48 -5.61
N LEU A 163 -0.40 -13.70 -4.35
CA LEU A 163 -0.01 -14.91 -3.59
C LEU A 163 -0.54 -16.20 -4.21
N LEU A 164 -1.63 -16.11 -5.00
CA LEU A 164 -2.22 -17.24 -5.72
C LEU A 164 -1.35 -17.67 -6.91
N LEU A 165 -0.44 -16.82 -7.37
CA LEU A 165 0.44 -17.13 -8.49
C LEU A 165 1.54 -18.12 -8.03
N PRO A 166 1.79 -19.20 -8.80
CA PRO A 166 2.77 -20.22 -8.47
C PRO A 166 4.20 -19.82 -8.90
N PHE A 167 4.59 -18.56 -8.72
CA PHE A 167 5.90 -18.05 -9.09
C PHE A 167 6.76 -17.78 -7.85
N GLN A 168 8.08 -17.85 -8.02
CA GLN A 168 9.05 -17.47 -6.99
C GLN A 168 9.12 -15.95 -6.82
N GLN A 169 9.55 -15.49 -5.65
CA GLN A 169 9.71 -14.07 -5.32
C GLN A 169 10.53 -13.31 -6.39
N ASN A 170 11.64 -13.87 -6.86
CA ASN A 170 12.52 -13.20 -7.82
C ASN A 170 11.81 -12.87 -9.14
N SER A 171 11.03 -13.80 -9.68
CA SER A 171 10.22 -13.56 -10.89
C SER A 171 9.09 -12.55 -10.64
N LEU A 172 8.48 -12.59 -9.46
CA LEU A 172 7.38 -11.70 -9.08
C LEU A 172 7.83 -10.28 -8.77
N SER A 173 9.08 -10.07 -8.34
CA SER A 173 9.62 -8.72 -8.10
C SER A 173 9.72 -7.90 -9.39
N ALA A 174 10.19 -8.50 -10.48
CA ALA A 174 10.23 -7.85 -11.79
C ALA A 174 8.82 -7.57 -12.34
N LEU A 175 7.90 -8.53 -12.20
CA LEU A 175 6.49 -8.35 -12.58
C LEU A 175 5.80 -7.31 -11.71
N GLY A 176 6.13 -7.25 -10.41
CA GLY A 176 5.59 -6.28 -9.47
C GLY A 176 5.98 -4.85 -9.82
N THR A 177 7.25 -4.62 -10.17
CA THR A 177 7.70 -3.30 -10.65
C THR A 177 6.97 -2.90 -11.94
N SER A 178 6.84 -3.84 -12.88
CA SER A 178 6.10 -3.62 -14.13
C SER A 178 4.62 -3.30 -13.88
N LEU A 179 4.00 -3.99 -12.91
CA LEU A 179 2.62 -3.76 -12.48
C LEU A 179 2.47 -2.36 -11.89
N LEU A 180 3.36 -1.92 -11.00
CA LEU A 180 3.31 -0.58 -10.41
C LEU A 180 3.42 0.52 -11.47
N ILE A 181 4.33 0.36 -12.45
CA ILE A 181 4.46 1.30 -13.57
C ILE A 181 3.20 1.28 -14.44
N GLY A 182 2.67 0.10 -14.77
CA GLY A 182 1.45 -0.02 -15.57
C GLY A 182 0.25 0.65 -14.89
N LEU A 183 0.09 0.43 -13.58
CA LEU A 183 -0.96 1.08 -12.78
C LEU A 183 -0.76 2.60 -12.72
N LEU A 184 0.48 3.08 -12.59
CA LEU A 184 0.79 4.51 -12.64
C LEU A 184 0.49 5.12 -14.02
N MET A 185 0.76 4.42 -15.12
CA MET A 185 0.44 4.91 -16.48
C MET A 185 -1.07 5.00 -16.74
N LEU A 186 -1.86 4.15 -16.08
CA LEU A 186 -3.32 4.17 -16.15
C LEU A 186 -3.96 5.21 -15.20
N TYR A 187 -3.16 5.89 -14.37
CA TYR A 187 -3.64 6.93 -13.47
C TYR A 187 -4.11 8.17 -14.26
N GLY A 188 -5.25 8.75 -13.86
CA GLY A 188 -5.77 9.97 -14.48
C GLY A 188 -6.47 9.76 -15.82
N ILE A 189 -6.68 8.51 -16.24
CA ILE A 189 -7.55 8.19 -17.38
C ILE A 189 -9.01 8.31 -16.91
N ASP A 190 -9.80 9.10 -17.63
CA ASP A 190 -11.24 9.20 -17.40
C ASP A 190 -12.02 8.52 -18.53
N SER A 191 -13.19 7.97 -18.20
CA SER A 191 -14.11 7.37 -19.17
C SER A 191 -15.54 7.80 -18.90
N SER A 192 -16.31 8.01 -19.95
CA SER A 192 -17.76 8.23 -19.90
C SER A 192 -18.55 6.93 -19.76
N ASN A 193 -17.95 5.76 -20.01
CA ASN A 193 -18.62 4.47 -19.88
C ASN A 193 -18.57 4.00 -18.42
N PRO A 194 -19.72 3.79 -17.74
CA PRO A 194 -19.76 3.45 -16.32
C PRO A 194 -18.98 2.19 -15.93
N LEU A 195 -18.98 1.15 -16.78
CA LEU A 195 -18.23 -0.08 -16.53
C LEU A 195 -16.73 0.16 -16.61
N LEU A 196 -16.29 0.93 -17.61
CA LEU A 196 -14.88 1.27 -17.77
C LEU A 196 -14.41 2.20 -16.65
N SER A 197 -15.24 3.17 -16.23
CA SER A 197 -14.96 4.03 -15.08
C SER A 197 -14.80 3.21 -13.78
N MET A 198 -15.60 2.17 -13.60
CA MET A 198 -15.48 1.26 -12.46
C MET A 198 -14.17 0.45 -12.50
N LEU A 199 -13.78 -0.05 -13.67
CA LEU A 199 -12.51 -0.76 -13.86
C LEU A 199 -11.30 0.16 -13.61
N ILE A 200 -11.38 1.42 -14.04
CA ILE A 200 -10.35 2.43 -13.76
C ILE A 200 -10.28 2.70 -12.25
N ALA A 201 -11.42 2.80 -11.57
CA ALA A 201 -11.47 3.01 -10.12
C ALA A 201 -10.88 1.85 -9.30
N LEU A 202 -10.80 0.64 -9.86
CA LEU A 202 -10.10 -0.49 -9.22
C LEU A 202 -8.58 -0.33 -9.19
N ASN A 203 -8.01 0.59 -9.97
CA ASN A 203 -6.58 0.90 -9.91
C ASN A 203 -6.24 1.51 -8.53
N PRO A 204 -5.30 0.93 -7.76
CA PRO A 204 -4.89 1.46 -6.46
C PRO A 204 -4.50 2.95 -6.50
N TYR A 205 -3.89 3.41 -7.60
CA TYR A 205 -3.54 4.83 -7.75
C TYR A 205 -4.78 5.73 -7.82
N GLN A 206 -5.81 5.29 -8.56
CA GLN A 206 -7.06 6.03 -8.68
C GLN A 206 -7.83 6.03 -7.35
N PHE A 207 -7.89 4.87 -6.69
CA PHE A 207 -8.50 4.72 -5.37
C PHE A 207 -7.88 5.68 -4.34
N ILE A 208 -6.55 5.75 -4.26
CA ILE A 208 -5.85 6.67 -3.36
C ILE A 208 -6.18 8.13 -3.67
N ALA A 209 -6.18 8.51 -4.95
CA ALA A 209 -6.48 9.87 -5.37
C ALA A 209 -7.92 10.28 -5.04
N ASN A 210 -8.89 9.42 -5.31
CA ASN A 210 -10.28 9.65 -4.98
C ASN A 210 -10.51 9.73 -3.47
N THR A 211 -9.91 8.80 -2.71
CA THR A 211 -9.98 8.82 -1.24
C THR A 211 -9.40 10.12 -0.68
N LEU A 212 -8.26 10.60 -1.20
CA LEU A 212 -7.72 11.89 -0.75
C LEU A 212 -8.66 13.06 -1.06
N ARG A 213 -9.29 13.09 -2.24
CA ARG A 213 -10.26 14.13 -2.60
C ARG A 213 -11.46 14.13 -1.63
N ILE A 214 -11.98 12.96 -1.27
CA ILE A 214 -13.06 12.83 -0.28
C ILE A 214 -12.60 13.36 1.09
N LEU A 215 -11.39 13.00 1.54
CA LEU A 215 -10.83 13.49 2.81
C LEU A 215 -10.60 15.01 2.82
N LEU A 216 -10.33 15.60 1.65
CA LEU A 216 -10.21 17.04 1.46
C LEU A 216 -11.57 17.74 1.26
N GLY A 217 -12.69 17.03 1.39
CA GLY A 217 -14.04 17.59 1.43
C GLY A 217 -14.78 17.60 0.09
N ASP A 218 -14.22 17.00 -0.97
CA ASP A 218 -14.91 16.83 -2.25
C ASP A 218 -15.84 15.59 -2.19
N ILE A 219 -16.88 15.72 -1.34
CA ILE A 219 -17.82 14.65 -1.03
C ILE A 219 -18.98 14.73 -2.02
N SER A 220 -19.12 13.70 -2.85
CA SER A 220 -20.34 13.43 -3.60
C SER A 220 -20.86 12.03 -3.28
N LEU A 221 -22.19 11.86 -3.30
CA LEU A 221 -22.82 10.57 -3.03
C LEU A 221 -22.32 9.50 -4.01
N GLN A 222 -22.23 9.84 -5.29
CA GLN A 222 -21.76 8.95 -6.33
C GLN A 222 -20.31 8.50 -6.10
N ARG A 223 -19.38 9.42 -5.81
CA ARG A 223 -17.98 9.07 -5.57
C ARG A 223 -17.82 8.21 -4.31
N SER A 224 -18.50 8.59 -3.23
CA SER A 224 -18.44 7.85 -1.97
C SER A 224 -19.00 6.42 -2.12
N ALA A 225 -20.07 6.25 -2.90
CA ALA A 225 -20.64 4.93 -3.19
C ALA A 225 -19.69 4.07 -4.03
N VAL A 226 -19.05 4.64 -5.05
CA VAL A 226 -18.03 3.92 -5.85
C VAL A 226 -16.88 3.47 -4.96
N GLU A 227 -16.33 4.37 -4.13
CA GLU A 227 -15.22 4.03 -3.23
C GLU A 227 -15.59 2.91 -2.24
N LEU A 228 -16.80 2.92 -1.68
CA LEU A 228 -17.26 1.82 -0.81
C LEU A 228 -17.32 0.47 -1.53
N ILE A 229 -17.72 0.47 -2.80
CA ILE A 229 -17.73 -0.75 -3.62
C ILE A 229 -16.30 -1.23 -3.86
N ILE A 230 -15.36 -0.33 -4.18
CA ILE A 230 -13.95 -0.67 -4.36
C ILE A 230 -13.34 -1.25 -3.08
N ILE A 231 -13.64 -0.66 -1.91
CA ILE A 231 -13.24 -1.19 -0.61
C ILE A 231 -13.74 -2.62 -0.41
N ALA A 232 -15.02 -2.88 -0.71
CA ALA A 232 -15.59 -4.21 -0.61
C ALA A 232 -14.88 -5.21 -1.55
N ILE A 233 -14.61 -4.81 -2.79
CA ILE A 233 -13.90 -5.65 -3.77
C ILE A 233 -12.48 -5.97 -3.28
N TYR A 234 -11.73 -4.97 -2.81
CA TYR A 234 -10.37 -5.14 -2.28
C TYR A 234 -10.36 -6.10 -1.09
N ALA A 235 -11.32 -5.94 -0.17
CA ALA A 235 -11.45 -6.81 0.99
C ALA A 235 -11.78 -8.25 0.60
N ILE A 236 -12.77 -8.45 -0.29
CA ILE A 236 -13.19 -9.79 -0.74
C ILE A 236 -12.03 -10.51 -1.45
N ILE A 237 -11.42 -9.85 -2.45
CA ILE A 237 -10.31 -10.42 -3.22
C ILE A 237 -9.16 -10.79 -2.28
N GLY A 238 -8.77 -9.88 -1.41
CA GLY A 238 -7.62 -10.08 -0.54
C GLY A 238 -7.84 -11.15 0.52
N VAL A 239 -9.02 -11.21 1.14
CA VAL A 239 -9.37 -12.24 2.12
C VAL A 239 -9.41 -13.61 1.48
N ILE A 240 -10.09 -13.76 0.34
CA ILE A 240 -10.19 -15.03 -0.38
C ILE A 240 -8.80 -15.50 -0.81
N SER A 241 -7.99 -14.60 -1.39
CA SER A 241 -6.65 -14.92 -1.85
C SER A 241 -5.73 -15.37 -0.71
N TYR A 242 -5.78 -14.67 0.42
CA TYR A 242 -4.97 -15.02 1.59
C TYR A 242 -5.41 -16.30 2.30
N GLN A 243 -6.69 -16.70 2.17
CA GLN A 243 -7.16 -17.98 2.70
C GLN A 243 -6.74 -19.16 1.82
N HIS A 244 -6.73 -19.00 0.50
CA HIS A 244 -6.57 -20.10 -0.44
C HIS A 244 -5.14 -20.30 -0.97
N PHE A 245 -4.23 -19.34 -0.74
CA PHE A 245 -2.87 -19.52 -1.23
C PHE A 245 -2.13 -20.69 -0.56
N ASN A 246 -1.21 -21.31 -1.29
CA ASN A 246 -0.47 -22.45 -0.79
C ASN A 246 0.66 -22.01 0.15
N LEU A 247 0.81 -22.70 1.28
CA LEU A 247 1.83 -22.41 2.30
C LEU A 247 3.24 -22.79 1.87
N GLN A 248 3.36 -23.64 0.87
CA GLN A 248 4.63 -24.11 0.35
C GLN A 248 4.67 -23.85 -1.14
N ASN A 249 5.77 -23.25 -1.61
CA ASN A 249 6.00 -23.12 -3.03
C ASN A 249 6.28 -24.52 -3.59
N ARG A 250 5.30 -25.12 -4.29
CA ARG A 250 5.48 -26.35 -5.06
C ARG A 250 6.06 -26.01 -6.43
N GLY A 251 7.13 -25.22 -6.45
CA GLY A 251 7.91 -25.02 -7.65
C GLY A 251 8.34 -26.39 -8.14
N ARG A 252 7.67 -26.90 -9.18
CA ARG A 252 8.20 -28.00 -9.96
C ARG A 252 9.49 -27.47 -10.55
N ALA A 253 10.59 -28.12 -10.16
CA ALA A 253 11.88 -27.98 -10.81
C ALA A 253 11.75 -28.18 -12.32
#